data_AF-A0A9E2R3E9-F1
#
_entry.id   AF-A0A9E2R3E9-F1
#
_cell.length_a   1.000
_cell.length_b   1.000
_cell.length_c   1.000
_cell.angle_alpha   90.00
_cell.angle_beta   90.00
_cell.angle_gamma   90.00
#
_symmetry.space_group_name_H-M   'P 1'
#
loop_
_entity.id
_entity.type
_entity.pdbx_description
1 polymer ?
#
loop_
_entity_poly.entity_id
_entity_poly.type
_entity_poly.pdbx_seq_one_letter_code
_entity_poly.pdbx_strand_id
1 'polypeptide(L)'
;MAAEALDRFTKGKSVEDFKADEVLQAAVERKLGIIGEAFVHLREADGATADLFSDLRQIVGMRNRLVHGYDQLDVDVLWDTVVNHVPSLLHQVETMLD
;
A
#
# COMPACT_ATOMS: atom_id res chain seq x y z
N MET A 1 2.55 -10.27 -7.81
CA MET A 1 3.33 -9.03 -7.54
C MET A 1 3.16 -8.56 -6.09
N ALA A 2 3.71 -7.41 -5.68
CA ALA A 2 3.64 -6.92 -4.29
C ALA A 2 2.21 -6.61 -3.81
N ALA A 3 1.37 -6.01 -4.67
CA ALA A 3 -0.03 -5.72 -4.36
C ALA A 3 -0.86 -7.00 -4.16
N GLU A 4 -0.74 -7.99 -5.05
CA GLU A 4 -1.37 -9.31 -4.85
C GLU A 4 -0.89 -10.02 -3.58
N ALA A 5 0.36 -9.79 -3.15
CA ALA A 5 0.85 -10.37 -1.90
C ALA A 5 0.15 -9.75 -0.69
N LEU A 6 -0.07 -8.42 -0.71
CA LEU A 6 -0.84 -7.75 0.33
C LEU A 6 -2.27 -8.29 0.40
N ASP A 7 -2.96 -8.43 -0.72
CA ASP A 7 -4.31 -9.02 -0.77
C ASP A 7 -4.33 -10.42 -0.14
N ARG A 8 -3.39 -11.30 -0.54
CA ARG A 8 -3.30 -12.65 0.05
C ARG A 8 -2.98 -12.66 1.54
N PHE A 9 -2.17 -11.73 2.02
CA PHE A 9 -1.76 -11.67 3.42
C PHE A 9 -2.90 -11.19 4.33
N THR A 10 -3.74 -10.28 3.84
CA THR A 10 -4.81 -9.65 4.63
C THR A 10 -6.17 -10.31 4.44
N LYS A 11 -6.34 -11.13 3.40
CA LYS A 11 -7.60 -11.82 3.11
C LYS A 11 -8.13 -12.62 4.30
N GLY A 12 -9.35 -12.27 4.73
CA GLY A 12 -10.05 -12.94 5.82
C GLY A 12 -9.53 -12.63 7.22
N LYS A 13 -8.63 -11.66 7.36
CA LYS A 13 -8.14 -11.17 8.66
C LYS A 13 -8.89 -9.91 9.08
N SER A 14 -9.06 -9.75 10.38
CA SER A 14 -9.53 -8.52 11.02
C SER A 14 -8.36 -7.58 11.33
N VAL A 15 -8.68 -6.33 11.71
CA VAL A 15 -7.66 -5.39 12.20
C VAL A 15 -7.05 -5.87 13.52
N GLU A 16 -7.81 -6.59 14.35
CA GLU A 16 -7.33 -7.20 15.57
C GLU A 16 -6.32 -8.33 15.29
N ASP A 17 -6.59 -9.18 14.30
CA ASP A 17 -5.65 -10.21 13.86
C ASP A 17 -4.34 -9.59 13.34
N PHE A 18 -4.46 -8.46 12.62
CA PHE A 18 -3.31 -7.72 12.12
C PHE A 18 -2.48 -7.10 13.25
N LYS A 19 -3.14 -6.45 14.22
CA LYS A 19 -2.50 -5.85 15.39
C LYS A 19 -1.78 -6.86 16.26
N ALA A 20 -2.27 -8.09 16.33
CA ALA A 20 -1.66 -9.16 17.11
C ALA A 20 -0.49 -9.88 16.42
N ASP A 21 -0.23 -9.61 15.14
CA ASP A 21 0.75 -10.32 14.33
C ASP A 21 1.84 -9.37 13.79
N GLU A 22 2.92 -9.21 14.56
CA GLU A 22 4.05 -8.34 14.20
C GLU A 22 4.76 -8.79 12.90
N VAL A 23 4.76 -10.09 12.60
CA VAL A 23 5.37 -10.63 11.38
C VAL A 23 4.54 -10.22 10.17
N LEU A 24 3.21 -10.28 10.29
CA LEU A 24 2.30 -9.79 9.26
C LEU A 24 2.43 -8.28 9.07
N GLN A 25 2.53 -7.50 10.15
CA GLN A 25 2.78 -6.05 10.06
C GLN A 25 4.06 -5.76 9.27
N ALA A 26 5.19 -6.36 9.66
CA ALA A 26 6.46 -6.18 8.96
C ALA A 26 6.40 -6.62 7.48
N ALA A 27 5.71 -7.72 7.18
CA ALA A 27 5.51 -8.16 5.80
C ALA A 27 4.68 -7.17 4.99
N VAL A 28 3.61 -6.62 5.58
CA VAL A 28 2.74 -5.61 4.97
C VAL A 28 3.51 -4.31 4.72
N GLU A 29 4.22 -3.79 5.71
CA GLU A 29 5.06 -2.60 5.57
C GLU A 29 6.06 -2.75 4.43
N ARG A 30 6.74 -3.90 4.36
CA ARG A 30 7.72 -4.17 3.30
C ARG A 30 7.10 -4.14 1.91
N LYS A 31 5.91 -4.74 1.73
CA LYS A 31 5.23 -4.76 0.43
C LYS A 31 4.66 -3.39 0.08
N LEU A 32 4.08 -2.68 1.04
CA LEU A 32 3.54 -1.35 0.82
C LEU A 32 4.65 -0.35 0.45
N GLY A 33 5.83 -0.46 1.07
CA GLY A 33 7.00 0.32 0.71
C GLY A 33 7.45 0.10 -0.75
N ILE A 34 7.43 -1.15 -1.24
CA ILE A 34 7.75 -1.47 -2.64
C ILE A 34 6.75 -0.81 -3.59
N ILE A 35 5.45 -0.90 -3.28
CA ILE A 35 4.39 -0.30 -4.10
C ILE A 35 4.55 1.23 -4.12
N GLY A 36 4.77 1.85 -2.96
CA GLY A 36 4.97 3.29 -2.85
C GLY A 36 6.21 3.78 -3.61
N GLU A 37 7.32 3.04 -3.58
CA GLU A 37 8.53 3.37 -4.36
C GLU A 37 8.25 3.31 -5.88
N ALA A 38 7.56 2.27 -6.35
CA ALA A 38 7.19 2.15 -7.75
C ALA A 38 6.35 3.35 -8.23
N PHE A 39 5.44 3.86 -7.39
CA PHE A 39 4.62 5.03 -7.71
C PHE A 39 5.34 6.37 -7.63
N VAL A 40 6.37 6.47 -6.77
CA VAL A 40 7.27 7.64 -6.79
C VAL A 40 7.98 7.69 -8.14
N HIS A 41 8.58 6.59 -8.58
CA HIS A 41 9.24 6.52 -9.89
C HIS A 41 8.26 6.74 -11.05
N LEU A 42 7.03 6.20 -10.99
CA LEU A 42 6.02 6.47 -12.02
C LEU A 42 5.74 7.96 -12.14
N ARG A 43 5.53 8.67 -11.03
CA ARG A 43 5.24 10.10 -11.06
C ARG A 43 6.42 10.94 -11.57
N GLU A 44 7.65 10.53 -11.29
CA GLU A 44 8.86 11.19 -11.81
C GLU A 44 9.02 10.98 -13.32
N ALA A 45 8.65 9.80 -13.83
CA ALA A 45 8.75 9.46 -15.24
C ALA A 45 7.58 10.00 -16.07
N ASP A 46 6.36 9.90 -15.54
CA ASP A 46 5.10 10.28 -16.18
C ASP A 46 4.04 10.67 -15.14
N GLY A 47 4.01 11.96 -14.82
CA GLY A 47 3.00 12.52 -13.91
C GLY A 47 1.57 12.39 -14.41
N ALA A 48 1.33 12.42 -15.73
CA ALA A 48 -0.01 12.34 -16.29
C ALA A 48 -0.61 10.93 -16.07
N THR A 49 0.20 9.90 -16.29
CA THR A 49 -0.19 8.51 -15.97
C THR A 49 -0.36 8.33 -14.46
N ALA A 50 0.53 8.89 -13.64
CA ALA A 50 0.41 8.81 -12.19
C ALA A 50 -0.90 9.45 -11.66
N ASP A 51 -1.33 10.57 -12.24
CA ASP A 51 -2.55 11.27 -11.85
C ASP A 51 -3.85 10.50 -12.15
N LEU A 52 -3.79 9.43 -12.96
CA LEU A 52 -4.91 8.51 -13.17
C LEU A 52 -5.22 7.67 -11.92
N PHE A 53 -4.26 7.54 -11.00
CA PHE A 53 -4.41 6.73 -9.81
C PHE A 53 -4.97 7.52 -8.62
N SER A 54 -6.25 7.30 -8.30
CA SER A 54 -6.96 8.03 -7.23
C SER A 54 -6.32 7.86 -5.84
N ASP A 55 -5.82 6.65 -5.56
CA ASP A 55 -5.28 6.24 -4.25
C ASP A 55 -3.76 6.43 -4.12
N LEU A 56 -3.12 6.96 -5.17
CA LEU A 56 -1.68 7.17 -5.25
C LEU A 56 -1.15 8.00 -4.07
N ARG A 57 -1.87 9.08 -3.71
CA ARG A 57 -1.42 9.99 -2.65
C ARG A 57 -1.44 9.31 -1.29
N GLN A 58 -2.44 8.48 -1.02
CA GLN A 58 -2.59 7.74 0.24
C GLN A 58 -1.46 6.72 0.37
N ILE A 59 -1.19 5.96 -0.68
CA ILE A 59 -0.14 4.92 -0.67
C ILE A 59 1.26 5.52 -0.56
N VAL A 60 1.56 6.58 -1.33
CA VAL A 60 2.86 7.27 -1.20
C VAL A 60 2.99 7.95 0.16
N GLY A 61 1.91 8.56 0.66
CA GLY A 61 1.87 9.15 1.99
C GLY A 61 2.15 8.12 3.10
N MET A 62 1.55 6.94 3.00
CA MET A 62 1.81 5.84 3.93
C MET A 62 3.26 5.35 3.82
N ARG A 63 3.79 5.15 2.62
CA ARG A 63 5.21 4.81 2.43
C ARG A 63 6.14 5.84 3.09
N ASN A 64 5.85 7.12 2.96
CA ASN A 64 6.66 8.17 3.57
C ASN A 64 6.62 8.09 5.11
N ARG A 65 5.46 7.77 5.69
CA ARG A 65 5.34 7.51 7.13
C ARG A 65 6.11 6.27 7.57
N LEU A 66 6.07 5.19 6.79
CA LEU A 66 6.84 3.98 7.06
C LEU A 66 8.35 4.25 7.08
N VAL A 67 8.86 5.07 6.15
CA VAL A 67 10.30 5.34 6.05
C VAL A 67 10.80 6.36 7.09
N HIS A 68 9.97 7.33 7.47
CA HIS A 68 10.40 8.47 8.29
C HIS A 68 9.78 8.54 9.70
N GLY A 69 8.81 7.68 10.03
CA GLY A 69 7.95 7.85 11.20
C GLY A 69 7.67 6.58 12.01
N TYR A 70 8.63 5.66 12.12
CA TYR A 70 8.49 4.41 12.90
C TYR A 70 7.98 4.63 14.33
N ASP A 71 8.29 5.77 14.96
CA ASP A 71 7.88 6.06 16.34
C ASP A 71 6.39 6.43 16.50
N GLN A 72 5.66 6.68 15.40
CA GLN A 72 4.25 7.15 15.39
C GLN A 72 3.36 6.43 14.35
N LEU A 73 3.79 5.29 13.82
CA LEU A 73 2.98 4.57 12.84
C LEU A 73 1.71 4.02 13.49
N ASP A 74 0.58 4.61 13.13
CA ASP A 74 -0.74 4.11 13.54
C ASP A 74 -1.09 2.86 12.72
N VAL A 75 -1.10 1.70 13.39
CA VAL A 75 -1.41 0.39 12.81
C VAL A 75 -2.81 0.36 12.21
N ASP A 76 -3.77 1.13 12.73
CA ASP A 76 -5.11 1.23 12.15
C ASP A 76 -5.07 1.92 10.78
N VAL A 77 -4.25 2.96 10.64
CA VAL A 77 -4.09 3.67 9.36
C VAL A 77 -3.33 2.80 8.35
N LEU A 78 -2.34 2.02 8.81
CA LEU A 78 -1.65 1.04 7.96
C LEU A 78 -2.64 -0.01 7.44
N TRP A 79 -3.46 -0.57 8.33
CA TRP A 79 -4.46 -1.55 7.97
C TRP A 79 -5.47 -1.00 6.97
N ASP A 80 -6.06 0.17 7.25
CA ASP A 80 -6.99 0.89 6.37
C ASP A 80 -6.40 1.07 4.97
N THR A 81 -5.13 1.49 4.89
CA THR A 81 -4.44 1.67 3.61
C THR A 81 -4.38 0.37 2.80
N VAL A 82 -4.12 -0.74 3.47
CA VAL A 82 -3.92 -2.03 2.81
C VAL A 82 -5.25 -2.63 2.37
N VAL A 83 -6.32 -2.49 3.16
CA VAL A 83 -7.60 -3.12 2.83
C VAL A 83 -8.48 -2.26 1.92
N ASN A 84 -8.34 -0.93 1.95
CA ASN A 84 -9.21 -0.04 1.19
C ASN A 84 -8.52 0.58 -0.05
N HIS A 85 -7.22 0.88 0.01
CA HIS A 85 -6.55 1.61 -1.09
C HIS A 85 -5.77 0.68 -2.05
N VAL A 86 -5.13 -0.37 -1.53
CA VAL A 86 -4.35 -1.30 -2.38
C VAL A 86 -5.22 -2.08 -3.37
N PRO A 87 -6.44 -2.57 -3.03
CA PRO A 87 -7.28 -3.27 -4.01
C PRO A 87 -7.76 -2.36 -5.15
N SER A 88 -8.15 -1.13 -4.84
CA SER A 88 -8.52 -0.11 -5.84
C SER A 88 -7.37 0.12 -6.82
N LEU A 89 -6.16 0.24 -6.29
CA LEU A 89 -4.95 0.41 -7.09
C LEU A 89 -4.69 -0.78 -8.02
N LEU A 90 -4.82 -2.01 -7.51
CA LEU A 90 -4.62 -3.22 -8.31
C LEU A 90 -5.60 -3.25 -9.50
N HIS A 91 -6.87 -2.93 -9.25
CA HIS A 91 -7.89 -2.87 -10.28
C HIS A 91 -7.60 -1.81 -11.37
N GLN A 92 -7.09 -0.64 -10.97
CA GLN A 92 -6.70 0.41 -11.92
C GLN A 92 -5.51 -0.02 -12.79
N VAL A 93 -4.50 -0.65 -12.20
CA VAL A 93 -3.36 -1.20 -12.96
C VAL A 93 -3.83 -2.25 -13.96
N GLU A 94 -4.68 -3.18 -13.54
CA GLU A 94 -5.25 -4.22 -14.43
C GLU A 94 -6.02 -3.60 -15.59
N THR A 95 -6.89 -2.63 -15.31
CA THR A 95 -7.68 -1.93 -16.33
C THR A 95 -6.83 -1.19 -17.38
N MET A 96 -5.62 -0.73 -17.01
CA MET A 96 -4.71 -0.03 -17.93
C MET A 96 -3.84 -0.97 -18.76
N LEU A 97 -3.74 -2.25 -18.37
CA LEU A 97 -2.95 -3.27 -19.08
C LEU A 97 -3.79 -4.13 -20.03
N ASP A 98 -5.11 -4.09 -19.90
CA ASP A 98 -6.08 -4.66 -20.85
C ASP A 98 -6.28 -3.77 -22.09
#